data_AF-S3D5K3-F1
#
_entry.id   AF-S3D5K3-F1
#
_cell.length_a   1.000
_cell.length_b   1.000
_cell.length_c   1.000
_cell.angle_alpha   90.00
_cell.angle_beta   90.00
_cell.angle_gamma   90.00
#
_symmetry.space_group_name_H-M   'P 1'
#
loop_
_entity.id
_entity.type
_entity.pdbx_description
1 polymer ?
#
loop_
_entity_poly.entity_id
_entity_poly.type
_entity_poly.pdbx_seq_one_letter_code
_entity_poly.pdbx_strand_id
1 'polypeptide(L)'
;MADSIQKFFGTNYGLTTKIPASAFNITQGTPKVHEADNGSGSLLHREFCSECGGGILEYGEQAKNDFRYVMYGTIDNSEGLDPKGEFFCRYRNEWMPEIPDIFHKQKIQE
;
A
#
# COMPACT_ATOMS: atom_id res chain seq x y z
N MET A 1 8.32 -3.85 9.81
CA MET A 1 7.94 -3.82 8.38
C MET A 1 6.80 -4.79 8.05
N ALA A 2 7.00 -6.11 8.02
CA ALA A 2 5.97 -7.10 7.66
C ALA A 2 4.66 -6.99 8.49
N ASP A 3 4.78 -7.02 9.81
CA ASP A 3 3.63 -6.92 10.74
C ASP A 3 2.81 -5.65 10.53
N SER A 4 3.46 -4.54 10.16
CA SER A 4 2.78 -3.26 9.95
C SER A 4 1.95 -3.27 8.67
N ILE A 5 2.39 -3.98 7.63
CA ILE A 5 1.59 -4.19 6.41
C ILE A 5 0.40 -5.08 6.76
N GLN A 6 0.65 -6.24 7.39
CA GLN A 6 -0.40 -7.20 7.70
C GLN A 6 -1.49 -6.62 8.61
N LYS A 7 -1.11 -5.82 9.62
CA LYS A 7 -2.07 -5.15 10.50
C LYS A 7 -2.93 -4.11 9.78
N PHE A 8 -2.36 -3.39 8.81
CA PHE A 8 -3.10 -2.34 8.10
C PHE A 8 -4.04 -2.91 7.04
N PHE A 9 -3.58 -3.91 6.29
CA PHE A 9 -4.38 -4.54 5.23
C PHE A 9 -5.29 -5.67 5.75
N GLY A 10 -5.05 -6.17 6.97
CA GLY A 10 -5.79 -7.28 7.55
C GLY A 10 -5.54 -8.64 6.88
N THR A 11 -4.49 -8.76 6.05
CA THR A 11 -4.12 -10.00 5.35
C THR A 11 -2.61 -10.20 5.35
N ASN A 12 -2.11 -11.30 4.77
CA ASN A 12 -0.69 -11.63 4.76
C ASN A 12 0.17 -10.75 3.82
N TYR A 13 -0.45 -9.91 2.98
CA TYR A 13 0.22 -8.94 2.12
C TYR A 13 -0.62 -7.66 1.94
N GLY A 14 -0.04 -6.62 1.37
CA GLY A 14 -0.78 -5.43 0.93
C GLY A 14 -0.89 -5.43 -0.59
N LEU A 15 -2.10 -5.23 -1.11
CA LEU A 15 -2.32 -5.04 -2.54
C LEU A 15 -2.77 -3.60 -2.79
N THR A 16 -1.98 -2.87 -3.57
CA THR A 16 -2.22 -1.47 -3.87
C THR A 16 -2.02 -1.16 -5.36
N THR A 17 -2.73 -0.14 -5.82
CA THR A 17 -2.52 0.47 -7.14
C THR A 17 -1.78 1.79 -6.96
N LYS A 18 -0.61 1.90 -7.60
CA LYS A 18 0.19 3.12 -7.58
C LYS A 18 -0.34 4.12 -8.62
N ILE A 19 -0.68 5.32 -8.17
CA ILE A 19 -1.12 6.43 -9.04
C ILE A 19 -0.32 7.72 -8.73
N PRO A 20 -0.23 8.67 -9.68
CA PRO A 20 0.30 10.00 -9.39
C PRO A 20 -0.52 10.70 -8.29
N ALA A 21 0.13 11.44 -7.38
CA ALA A 21 -0.56 12.17 -6.32
C ALA A 21 -1.57 13.18 -6.89
N SER A 22 -1.26 13.79 -8.03
CA SER A 22 -2.13 14.73 -8.74
C SER A 22 -3.38 14.10 -9.36
N ALA A 23 -3.43 12.78 -9.50
CA ALA A 23 -4.57 12.04 -10.03
C ALA A 23 -5.56 11.60 -8.95
N PHE A 24 -5.23 11.80 -7.67
CA PHE A 24 -6.07 11.44 -6.54
C PHE A 24 -6.77 12.66 -5.93
N ASN A 25 -8.08 12.56 -5.69
CA ASN A 25 -8.82 13.56 -4.95
C ASN A 25 -9.94 12.91 -4.13
N ILE A 26 -10.07 13.33 -2.87
CA ILE A 26 -11.19 12.95 -2.00
C ILE A 26 -12.38 13.83 -2.35
N THR A 27 -13.46 13.22 -2.81
CA THR A 27 -14.70 13.94 -3.19
C THR A 27 -15.66 14.09 -2.02
N GLN A 28 -15.61 13.20 -1.03
CA GLN A 28 -16.47 13.21 0.14
C GLN A 28 -15.76 12.59 1.35
N GLY A 29 -16.08 13.12 2.53
CA GLY A 29 -15.55 12.65 3.81
C GLY A 29 -14.15 13.19 4.10
N THR A 30 -13.68 12.92 5.31
CA THR A 30 -12.34 13.32 5.78
C THR A 30 -11.66 12.09 6.37
N PRO A 31 -10.70 11.48 5.65
CA PRO A 31 -9.91 10.39 6.18
C PRO A 31 -9.15 10.79 7.43
N LYS A 32 -8.91 9.82 8.31
CA LYS A 32 -7.91 9.95 9.36
C LYS A 32 -6.55 9.54 8.80
N VAL A 33 -5.51 10.25 9.23
CA VAL A 33 -4.13 9.96 8.89
C VAL A 33 -3.45 9.32 10.10
N HIS A 34 -2.76 8.21 9.88
CA HIS A 34 -1.82 7.64 10.83
C HIS A 34 -0.41 7.66 10.23
N GLU A 35 0.55 8.17 10.99
CA GLU A 35 1.95 8.29 10.60
C GLU A 35 2.81 7.41 11.51
N ALA A 36 3.66 6.58 10.91
CA ALA A 36 4.60 5.76 11.65
C ALA A 36 5.85 5.43 10.82
N ASP A 37 7.01 5.38 11.46
CA ASP A 37 8.17 4.71 10.89
C ASP A 37 7.98 3.18 11.04
N ASN A 38 7.96 2.48 9.91
CA ASN A 38 7.76 1.04 9.85
C ASN A 38 9.07 0.22 9.78
N GLY A 39 10.19 0.86 10.13
CA GLY A 39 11.54 0.30 10.10
C GLY A 39 12.31 0.64 8.82
N SER A 40 11.88 1.69 8.10
CA SER A 40 12.57 2.21 6.91
C SER A 40 13.36 3.48 7.18
N GLY A 41 13.18 4.11 8.35
CA GLY A 41 13.77 5.42 8.64
C GLY A 41 13.00 6.59 8.01
N SER A 42 11.89 6.31 7.32
CA SER A 42 10.99 7.30 6.74
C SER A 42 9.57 7.10 7.26
N LEU A 43 8.83 8.20 7.43
CA LEU A 43 7.43 8.14 7.86
C LEU A 43 6.57 7.56 6.73
N LEU A 44 5.81 6.53 7.06
CA LEU A 44 4.72 6.04 6.22
C LEU A 44 3.42 6.68 6.69
N HIS A 45 2.72 7.32 5.76
CA HIS A 45 1.41 7.91 5.96
C HIS A 45 0.35 6.95 5.48
N ARG A 46 -0.68 6.75 6.29
CA ARG A 46 -1.81 5.88 5.98
C ARG A 46 -3.11 6.62 6.20
N GLU A 47 -3.91 6.70 5.15
CA GLU A 47 -5.23 7.30 5.20
C GLU A 47 -6.28 6.21 5.27
N PHE A 48 -7.23 6.35 6.20
CA PHE A 48 -8.30 5.37 6.41
C PHE A 48 -9.62 6.05 6.82
N CYS A 49 -10.73 5.37 6.58
CA CYS A 49 -12.05 5.83 6.96
C CYS A 49 -12.17 5.91 8.50
N SER A 50 -12.60 7.05 9.00
CA SER A 50 -12.75 7.30 10.44
C SER A 50 -13.87 6.50 11.10
N GLU A 51 -14.82 5.99 10.32
CA GLU A 51 -16.00 5.27 10.78
C GLU A 51 -15.80 3.75 10.72
N CYS A 52 -15.42 3.20 9.56
CA CYS A 52 -15.27 1.75 9.38
C CYS A 52 -13.84 1.24 9.58
N GLY A 53 -12.84 2.13 9.64
CA GLY A 53 -11.43 1.75 9.77
C GLY A 53 -10.78 1.21 8.50
N GLY A 54 -11.53 1.08 7.40
CA GLY A 54 -11.01 0.61 6.11
C GLY A 54 -9.93 1.55 5.58
N GLY A 55 -8.80 1.00 5.16
CA GLY A 55 -7.72 1.78 4.57
C GLY A 55 -8.08 2.26 3.16
N ILE A 56 -7.61 3.45 2.82
CA ILE A 56 -7.86 4.12 1.54
C ILE A 56 -6.59 4.15 0.72
N LEU A 57 -5.50 4.65 1.31
CA LEU A 57 -4.20 4.73 0.64
C LEU A 57 -3.05 4.81 1.64
N GLU A 58 -1.84 4.62 1.12
CA GLU A 58 -0.60 4.95 1.83
C GLU A 58 0.41 5.66 0.91
N TYR A 59 1.35 6.39 1.53
CA TYR A 59 2.51 6.98 0.85
C TYR A 59 3.65 7.21 1.85
N GLY A 60 4.90 7.04 1.39
CA GLY A 60 6.07 7.41 2.18
C GLY A 60 6.33 8.92 2.12
N GLU A 61 6.93 9.49 3.16
CA GLU A 61 7.25 10.92 3.27
C GLU A 61 7.98 11.44 2.02
N GLN A 62 8.99 10.71 1.55
CA GLN A 62 9.78 11.10 0.37
C GLN A 62 8.97 11.15 -0.93
N ALA A 63 7.91 10.35 -1.05
CA ALA A 63 7.07 10.27 -2.25
C ALA A 63 5.74 11.01 -2.10
N LYS A 64 5.58 11.79 -1.01
CA LYS A 64 4.32 12.46 -0.63
C LYS A 64 3.76 13.37 -1.71
N ASN A 65 4.62 13.94 -2.56
CA ASN A 65 4.20 14.82 -3.66
C ASN A 65 4.08 14.10 -5.01
N ASP A 66 4.56 12.86 -5.11
CA ASP A 66 4.67 12.17 -6.39
C ASP A 66 3.60 11.11 -6.57
N PHE A 67 3.35 10.27 -5.55
CA PHE A 67 2.54 9.07 -5.70
C PHE A 67 1.62 8.77 -4.51
N ARG A 68 0.55 8.02 -4.78
CA ARG A 68 -0.32 7.36 -3.80
C ARG A 68 -0.40 5.87 -4.10
N TYR A 69 -0.38 5.05 -3.07
CA TYR A 69 -0.66 3.62 -3.14
C TYR A 69 -2.07 3.39 -2.65
N VAL A 70 -3.04 3.42 -3.57
CA VAL A 70 -4.47 3.24 -3.26
C VAL A 70 -4.73 1.77 -2.98
N MET A 71 -5.48 1.47 -1.91
CA MET A 71 -5.84 0.09 -1.61
C MET A 71 -6.69 -0.52 -2.72
N TYR A 72 -6.27 -1.68 -3.21
CA TYR A 72 -6.95 -2.32 -4.34
C TYR A 72 -8.42 -2.63 -4.05
N GLY A 73 -8.73 -3.06 -2.82
CA GLY A 73 -10.09 -3.39 -2.40
C GLY A 73 -11.06 -2.20 -2.36
N THR A 74 -10.59 -0.96 -2.50
CA THR A 74 -11.44 0.24 -2.55
C THR A 74 -11.69 0.75 -3.97
N ILE A 75 -11.20 0.06 -5.00
CA ILE A 75 -11.33 0.49 -6.40
C ILE A 75 -12.51 -0.25 -7.03
N ASP A 76 -13.52 0.53 -7.44
CA ASP A 76 -14.60 0.03 -8.27
C ASP A 76 -14.08 -0.27 -9.69
N ASN A 77 -14.54 -1.36 -10.32
CA ASN A 77 -14.12 -1.80 -11.65
C ASN A 77 -12.58 -1.97 -11.81
N SER A 78 -11.98 -2.79 -10.95
CA SER A 78 -10.53 -3.03 -10.93
C SER A 78 -9.97 -3.90 -12.07
N GLU A 79 -10.76 -4.16 -13.11
CA GLU A 79 -10.31 -4.93 -14.28
C GLU A 79 -9.08 -4.26 -14.94
N GLY A 80 -8.05 -5.07 -15.21
CA GLY A 80 -6.79 -4.60 -15.80
C GLY A 80 -5.78 -3.99 -14.82
N LEU A 81 -6.10 -3.94 -13.52
CA LEU A 81 -5.17 -3.53 -12.46
C LEU A 81 -4.39 -4.72 -11.86
N ASP A 82 -4.01 -5.68 -12.72
CA ASP A 82 -3.27 -6.85 -12.26
C ASP A 82 -1.91 -6.44 -11.66
N PRO A 83 -1.43 -7.17 -10.63
CA PRO A 83 -0.12 -6.92 -10.05
C PRO A 83 0.98 -6.90 -11.11
N LYS A 84 1.84 -5.88 -11.06
CA LYS A 84 3.02 -5.76 -11.94
C LYS A 84 4.34 -5.95 -11.20
N GLY A 85 4.29 -6.04 -9.87
CA GLY A 85 5.45 -6.33 -9.05
C GLY A 85 5.08 -6.61 -7.61
N GLU A 86 5.90 -7.42 -6.95
CA GLU A 86 5.85 -7.69 -5.52
C GLU A 86 7.07 -7.08 -4.84
N PHE A 87 6.85 -6.47 -3.69
CA PHE A 87 7.89 -5.80 -2.92
C PHE A 87 7.99 -6.42 -1.53
N PHE A 88 9.17 -6.34 -0.94
CA PHE A 88 9.48 -6.88 0.38
C PHE A 88 9.29 -8.40 0.47
N CYS A 89 9.53 -9.13 -0.63
CA CYS A 89 9.27 -10.56 -0.76
C CYS A 89 10.03 -11.41 0.28
N ARG A 90 11.10 -10.90 0.91
CA ARG A 90 11.81 -11.56 2.02
C ARG A 90 10.91 -11.84 3.23
N TYR A 91 9.77 -11.16 3.33
CA TYR A 91 8.80 -11.31 4.41
C TYR A 91 7.55 -12.07 3.97
N ARG A 92 7.53 -12.62 2.75
CA ARG A 92 6.46 -13.48 2.26
C ARG A 92 6.34 -14.70 3.18
N ASN A 93 5.11 -15.05 3.54
CA ASN A 93 4.85 -16.30 4.24
C ASN A 93 5.22 -17.49 3.36
N GLU A 94 5.90 -18.50 3.90
CA GLU A 94 6.43 -19.65 3.14
C GLU A 94 5.35 -20.43 2.35
N TRP A 95 4.09 -20.43 2.83
CA TRP A 95 2.98 -21.10 2.18
C TRP A 95 2.39 -20.33 0.98
N MET A 96 2.73 -19.04 0.83
CA MET A 96 2.17 -18.19 -0.21
C MET A 96 3.02 -18.29 -1.49
N PRO A 97 2.43 -18.59 -2.66
CA PRO A 97 3.17 -18.60 -3.90
C PRO A 97 3.57 -17.19 -4.34
N GLU A 98 4.51 -17.12 -5.27
CA GLU A 98 4.82 -15.91 -6.05
C GLU A 98 3.84 -15.78 -7.22
N ILE A 99 3.61 -14.55 -7.68
CA ILE A 99 2.86 -14.33 -8.91
C ILE A 99 3.84 -14.53 -10.09
N PRO A 100 3.53 -15.39 -11.06
CA PRO A 100 4.44 -15.63 -12.18
C PRO A 100 4.61 -14.37 -13.05
N ASP A 101 5.76 -14.29 -13.72
CA ASP A 101 6.04 -13.31 -14.79
C ASP A 101 5.97 -11.82 -14.38
N ILE A 102 6.18 -11.51 -13.10
CA ILE A 102 6.30 -10.12 -12.60
C ILE A 102 7.62 -9.88 -11.86
N PHE A 103 7.91 -8.62 -11.58
CA PHE A 103 9.11 -8.24 -10.84
C PHE A 103 8.97 -8.51 -9.34
N HIS A 104 9.99 -9.14 -8.73
CA HIS A 104 10.02 -9.46 -7.31
C HIS A 104 11.19 -8.75 -6.61
N LYS A 105 10.90 -7.82 -5.70
CA LYS A 105 11.92 -7.09 -4.93
C LYS A 105 11.99 -7.60 -3.50
N GLN A 106 13.13 -8.21 -3.14
CA GLN A 106 13.34 -8.75 -1.79
C GLN A 106 13.42 -7.66 -0.71
N LYS A 107 14.05 -6.52 -1.01
CA LYS A 107 14.17 -5.33 -0.15
C LYS A 107 14.16 -4.08 -1.01
N ILE A 108 13.61 -2.97 -0.51
CA ILE A 108 13.88 -1.66 -1.09
C ILE A 108 15.25 -1.22 -0.53
N GLN A 109 16.31 -1.32 -1.32
CA GLN A 109 17.52 -0.52 -1.10
C GLN A 109 17.27 0.87 -1.69
N GLU A 110 17.67 1.90 -0.96
CA GLU A 110 17.94 3.24 -1.48
C GLU A 110 19.04 3.19 -2.55
#